data_AF-A0A1Y0V7S1-F1
#
_entry.id   AF-A0A1Y0V7S1-F1
#
_cell.length_a   1.000
_cell.length_b   1.000
_cell.length_c   1.000
_cell.angle_alpha   90.00
_cell.angle_beta   90.00
_cell.angle_gamma   90.00
#
_symmetry.space_group_name_H-M   'P 1'
#
loop_
_entity.id
_entity.type
_entity.pdbx_description
1 polymer ?
#
loop_
_entity_poly.entity_id
_entity_poly.type
_entity_poly.pdbx_seq_one_letter_code
_entity_poly.pdbx_strand_id
1 'polypeptide(L)'
;MSLRVLLRNLRLKAEGKPNPIDAMEDLRGKLAQEQKRRAEAELEVTTLQRRLHRHEQARDGYGRYTRTNGAATCRIQKKPHQNAWPKVT
;
A
#
# COMPACT_ATOMS: atom_id res chain seq x y z
N MET A 1 6.51 11.12 -38.13
CA MET A 1 6.85 12.55 -38.00
C MET A 1 7.52 13.02 -39.28
N SER A 2 7.08 14.14 -39.87
CA SER A 2 7.63 14.65 -41.14
C SER A 2 9.00 15.28 -40.94
N LEU A 3 9.91 15.06 -41.90
CA LEU A 3 11.30 15.55 -41.88
C LEU A 3 11.39 17.08 -41.77
N ARG A 4 10.42 17.80 -42.35
CA ARG A 4 10.30 19.27 -42.26
C ARG A 4 10.00 19.76 -40.83
N VAL A 5 9.22 19.00 -40.06
CA VAL A 5 8.86 19.34 -38.68
C VAL A 5 10.08 19.15 -37.76
N LEU A 6 10.84 18.08 -37.98
CA LEU A 6 12.08 17.81 -37.27
C LEU A 6 13.12 18.92 -37.47
N LEU A 7 13.35 19.32 -38.72
CA LEU A 7 14.28 20.42 -39.04
C LEU A 7 13.85 21.76 -38.43
N ARG A 8 12.54 22.07 -38.44
CA ARG A 8 12.01 23.26 -37.77
C ARG A 8 12.30 23.25 -36.27
N ASN A 9 12.07 22.13 -35.60
CA ASN A 9 12.29 22.02 -34.16
C ASN A 9 13.78 22.09 -33.79
N LEU A 10 14.65 21.47 -34.59
CA LEU A 10 16.11 21.60 -34.44
C LEU A 10 16.58 23.03 -34.63
N ARG A 11 16.03 23.75 -35.62
CA ARG A 11 16.33 25.17 -35.84
C ARG A 11 15.84 26.04 -34.69
N LEU A 12 14.63 25.82 -34.19
CA LEU A 12 14.10 26.54 -33.02
C LEU A 12 15.00 26.33 -31.79
N LYS A 13 15.47 25.10 -31.57
CA LYS A 13 16.39 24.77 -30.48
C LYS A 13 17.74 25.49 -30.61
N ALA A 14 18.31 25.56 -31.81
CA ALA A 14 19.55 26.27 -32.07
C ALA A 14 19.40 27.80 -31.93
N GLU A 15 18.24 28.35 -32.27
CA GLU A 15 17.92 29.78 -32.12
C GLU A 15 17.51 30.16 -30.68
N GLY A 16 17.50 29.22 -29.73
CA GLY A 16 17.06 29.44 -28.35
C GLY A 16 15.57 29.77 -28.22
N LYS A 17 14.79 29.53 -29.29
CA LYS A 17 13.35 29.78 -29.33
C LYS A 17 12.58 28.61 -28.72
N PRO A 18 11.41 28.87 -28.11
CA PRO A 18 10.63 27.81 -27.50
C PRO A 18 10.26 26.74 -28.54
N ASN A 19 10.75 25.52 -28.31
CA ASN A 19 10.50 24.36 -29.15
C ASN A 19 9.34 23.56 -28.53
N PRO A 20 8.27 23.29 -29.29
CA PRO A 20 7.10 22.57 -28.79
C PRO A 20 7.41 21.15 -28.30
N ILE A 21 8.47 20.50 -28.81
CA ILE A 21 8.88 19.17 -28.32
C ILE A 21 9.44 19.26 -26.91
N ASP A 22 10.36 20.19 -26.66
CA ASP A 22 10.98 20.36 -25.34
C ASP A 22 9.91 20.76 -24.29
N ALA A 23 8.97 21.63 -24.65
CA ALA A 23 7.83 21.98 -23.78
C ALA A 23 6.93 20.77 -23.45
N MET A 24 6.75 19.86 -24.40
CA MET A 24 6.00 18.62 -24.18
C MET A 24 6.74 17.65 -23.25
N GLU A 25 8.06 17.57 -23.36
CA GLU A 25 8.90 16.76 -22.46
C GLU A 25 8.87 17.31 -21.02
N ASP A 26 8.92 18.62 -20.85
CA ASP A 26 8.76 19.27 -19.54
C ASP A 26 7.40 18.96 -18.90
N LEU A 27 6.32 19.02 -19.69
CA LEU A 27 4.97 18.67 -19.21
C LEU A 27 4.88 17.19 -18.82
N ARG A 28 5.53 16.29 -19.58
CA ARG A 28 5.62 14.86 -19.23
C ARG A 28 6.40 14.64 -17.92
N GLY A 29 7.50 15.38 -17.73
CA GLY A 29 8.27 15.34 -16.49
C GLY A 29 7.45 15.77 -15.28
N LYS A 30 6.72 16.89 -15.40
CA LYS A 30 5.81 17.39 -14.36
C LYS A 30 4.67 16.41 -14.08
N LEU A 31 4.07 15.82 -15.11
CA LEU A 31 3.03 14.79 -14.96
C LEU A 31 3.55 13.57 -14.19
N ALA A 32 4.74 13.08 -14.54
CA ALA A 32 5.35 11.95 -13.84
C ALA A 32 5.66 12.28 -12.36
N GLN A 33 6.10 13.51 -12.08
CA GLN A 33 6.33 13.97 -10.71
C GLN A 33 5.02 14.03 -9.91
N GLU A 34 3.95 14.56 -10.49
CA GLU A 34 2.64 14.61 -9.84
C GLU A 34 2.04 13.21 -9.64
N GLN A 35 2.25 12.28 -10.58
CA GLN A 35 1.84 10.88 -10.39
C GLN A 35 2.58 10.21 -9.23
N LYS A 36 3.89 10.46 -9.06
CA LYS A 36 4.64 9.96 -7.91
C LYS A 36 4.12 10.54 -6.60
N ARG A 37 3.90 11.86 -6.54
CA ARG A 37 3.31 12.54 -5.37
C ARG A 37 1.93 11.98 -5.00
N ARG A 38 1.09 11.70 -6.00
CA ARG A 38 -0.23 11.07 -5.78
C ARG A 38 -0.09 9.66 -5.20
N ALA A 39 0.80 8.84 -5.76
CA ALA A 39 1.04 7.49 -5.25
C ALA A 39 1.55 7.49 -3.80
N GLU A 40 2.43 8.43 -3.45
CA GLU A 40 2.91 8.63 -2.08
C GLU A 40 1.76 9.03 -1.13
N ALA A 41 0.94 10.00 -1.54
CA ALA A 41 -0.22 10.43 -0.74
C ALA A 41 -1.26 9.30 -0.56
N GLU A 42 -1.53 8.52 -1.61
CA GLU A 42 -2.42 7.37 -1.53
C GLU A 42 -1.89 6.31 -0.56
N LEU A 43 -0.57 6.03 -0.60
CA LEU A 43 0.07 5.15 0.36
C LEU A 43 -0.08 5.69 1.79
N GLU A 44 0.17 6.97 2.03
CA GLU A 44 -0.03 7.59 3.35
C GLU A 44 -1.48 7.45 3.84
N VAL A 45 -2.46 7.77 3.01
CA VAL A 45 -3.89 7.62 3.34
C VAL A 45 -4.22 6.19 3.74
N THR A 46 -3.76 5.19 2.97
CA THR A 46 -4.04 3.78 3.32
C THR A 46 -3.34 3.35 4.61
N THR A 47 -2.16 3.89 4.93
CA THR A 47 -1.47 3.60 6.19
C THR A 47 -2.19 4.23 7.37
N LEU A 48 -2.67 5.47 7.22
CA LEU A 48 -3.43 6.18 8.24
C LEU A 48 -4.78 5.49 8.49
N GLN A 49 -5.49 5.06 7.44
CA GLN A 49 -6.72 4.27 7.57
C GLN A 49 -6.49 2.96 8.34
N ARG A 50 -5.41 2.23 8.03
CA ARG A 50 -5.05 1.00 8.77
C ARG A 50 -4.75 1.27 10.25
N ARG A 51 -4.06 2.39 10.55
CA ARG A 51 -3.79 2.81 11.93
C ARG A 51 -5.07 3.18 12.66
N LEU A 52 -5.94 3.97 12.02
CA LEU A 52 -7.23 4.36 12.57
C LEU A 52 -8.08 3.12 12.88
N HIS A 53 -8.20 2.20 11.93
CA HIS A 53 -8.92 0.95 12.13
C HIS A 53 -8.38 0.14 13.32
N ARG A 54 -7.06 0.09 13.52
CA ARG A 54 -6.46 -0.55 14.70
C ARG A 54 -6.77 0.20 16.00
N HIS A 55 -6.90 1.52 15.97
CA HIS A 55 -7.31 2.31 17.14
C HIS A 55 -8.80 2.14 17.47
N GLU A 56 -9.65 2.01 16.46
CA GLU A 56 -11.11 1.81 16.59
C GLU A 56 -11.50 0.40 17.04
N GLN A 57 -10.58 -0.59 16.98
CA GLN A 57 -10.87 -1.92 17.48
C GLN A 57 -11.27 -1.87 18.96
N ALA A 58 -12.45 -2.45 19.24
CA ALA A 58 -12.98 -2.59 20.58
C ALA A 58 -11.90 -3.22 21.49
N ARG A 59 -11.73 -2.61 22.65
CA ARG A 59 -10.86 -3.13 23.70
C ARG A 59 -11.74 -3.86 24.71
N ASP A 60 -11.24 -4.95 25.25
CA ASP A 60 -11.88 -5.60 26.39
C ASP A 60 -11.80 -4.69 27.63
N GLY A 61 -12.52 -5.04 28.71
CA GLY A 61 -12.50 -4.28 29.97
C GLY A 61 -11.12 -4.20 30.64
N TYR A 62 -10.13 -4.96 30.15
CA TYR A 62 -8.73 -4.95 30.60
C TYR A 62 -7.80 -4.17 29.65
N GLY A 63 -8.36 -3.49 28.63
CA GLY A 63 -7.62 -2.66 27.67
C GLY A 63 -6.89 -3.44 26.57
N ARG A 64 -7.09 -4.76 26.46
CA ARG A 64 -6.51 -5.59 25.40
C ARG A 64 -7.38 -5.54 24.15
N TYR A 65 -6.76 -5.62 22.97
CA TYR A 65 -7.49 -5.73 21.72
C TYR A 65 -8.38 -6.99 21.75
N THR A 66 -9.68 -6.82 21.48
CA THR A 66 -10.57 -7.96 21.36
C THR A 66 -10.09 -8.81 20.19
N ARG A 67 -9.50 -9.97 20.47
CA ARG A 67 -9.16 -10.94 19.43
C ARG A 67 -10.46 -11.39 18.78
N THR A 68 -10.76 -10.87 17.60
CA THR A 68 -11.65 -11.57 16.67
C THR A 68 -10.88 -12.80 16.24
N ASN A 69 -10.99 -13.88 17.01
CA ASN A 69 -10.56 -15.19 16.58
C ASN A 69 -11.38 -15.50 15.33
N GLY A 70 -10.86 -15.20 14.13
CA GLY A 70 -11.32 -15.89 12.92
C GLY A 70 -11.22 -17.37 13.25
N ALA A 71 -12.33 -18.10 13.14
CA ALA A 71 -12.55 -19.42 13.72
C ALA A 71 -11.34 -20.36 13.59
N ALA A 72 -10.39 -20.26 14.52
CA ALA A 72 -9.32 -21.21 14.67
C ALA A 72 -9.97 -22.40 15.37
N THR A 73 -10.34 -23.40 14.59
CA THR A 73 -10.85 -24.69 15.03
C THR A 73 -9.78 -25.45 15.80
N CYS A 74 -9.33 -24.94 16.94
CA CYS A 74 -8.69 -25.77 17.94
C CYS A 74 -9.80 -26.55 18.63
N ARG A 75 -10.23 -27.67 18.01
CA ARG A 75 -10.94 -28.73 18.73
C ARG A 75 -10.08 -29.06 19.95
N ILE A 76 -10.52 -28.63 21.13
CA ILE A 76 -9.99 -29.14 22.39
C ILE A 76 -10.37 -30.62 22.39
N GLN A 77 -9.47 -31.48 21.90
CA GLN A 77 -9.56 -32.91 22.12
C GLN A 77 -9.33 -33.12 23.62
N LYS A 78 -10.43 -33.15 24.39
CA LYS A 78 -10.38 -33.67 25.76
C LYS A 78 -9.90 -35.12 25.65
N LYS A 79 -8.63 -35.38 25.97
CA LYS A 79 -8.16 -36.75 26.15
C LYS A 79 -8.99 -37.38 27.28
N PRO A 80 -9.56 -38.58 27.09
CA PRO A 80 -10.23 -39.27 28.18
C PRO A 80 -9.18 -39.65 29.22
N HIS A 81 -9.56 -39.44 30.48
CA HIS A 81 -8.78 -39.68 31.68
C HIS A 81 -8.36 -41.16 31.77
N GLN A 82 -7.17 -41.51 31.29
CA GLN A 82 -6.55 -42.80 31.57
C GLN A 82 -5.48 -42.60 32.64
N ASN A 83 -5.85 -42.87 33.88
CA ASN A 83 -4.96 -43.25 34.98
C ASN A 83 -5.79 -44.03 35.99
N ALA A 84 -6.24 -45.22 35.60
CA ALA A 84 -6.67 -46.24 36.55
C ALA A 84 -5.40 -46.98 37.00
N TRP A 85 -4.89 -46.63 38.17
CA TRP A 85 -3.84 -47.42 38.81
C TRP A 85 -4.50 -48.60 39.54
N PRO A 86 -4.03 -49.84 39.37
CA PRO A 86 -4.55 -50.95 40.14
C PRO A 86 -4.11 -50.79 41.60
N LYS A 87 -5.06 -50.89 42.53
CA LYS A 87 -4.75 -51.00 43.96
C LYS A 87 -4.15 -52.38 44.21
N VAL A 88 -2.93 -52.40 44.72
CA VAL A 88 -2.31 -53.63 45.24
C VAL A 88 -2.77 -53.78 46.69
N THR A 89 -3.45 -54.89 46.98
CA THR A 89 -3.75 -55.40 48.32
C THR A 89 -2.52 -55.98 48.99
#